data_AF-A0A259IU44-F1
#
_entry.id   AF-A0A259IU44-F1
#
_cell.length_a   1.000
_cell.length_b   1.000
_cell.length_c   1.000
_cell.angle_alpha   90.00
_cell.angle_beta   90.00
_cell.angle_gamma   90.00
#
_symmetry.space_group_name_H-M   'P 1'
#
loop_
_entity.id
_entity.type
_entity.pdbx_description
1 polymer ?
#
loop_
_entity_poly.entity_id
_entity_poly.type
_entity_poly.pdbx_seq_one_letter_code
_entity_poly.pdbx_strand_id
1 'polypeptide(L)'
;SPRARRIDLIGAEMTVKIAASGSVAVATGKGATAITTTPTGEPLVPPLTAATPTTPAPSAGATPGTQAPAVAASAGATRAPVSDPLVLKGLAQWLEQLERGGLDGGALEDVGLKDGTLVVQNEASGGKVTFDDISIRLARPAPGGVVLTFTVKSPHSTATLVATIGPVADRERTVMLDLKDVSTRDLVQAFSQDWRRFYMDMPLSASLNARLALDGNVRAANAKVQLGAGQIGNGEDVLERFTLDGAELALTLDPQRRVVAIDQLVASKNANKVALQGEVKVPAAADQDWPYTLRQREVVFAGPEMPDPPLVLTSVEVAGRYTPPNKQLLFEKGGLASAAGGLSFTGMVDFGIDVPAIKLNAVGSRMPSSTVRRFWPV
;
A
#
# COMPACT_ATOMS: atom_id res chain seq x y z
N SER A 1 18.91 -32.23 -26.83
CA SER A 1 17.44 -32.12 -26.79
C SER A 1 17.04 -30.69 -27.06
N PRO A 2 16.06 -30.40 -27.95
CA PRO A 2 15.56 -29.04 -28.13
C PRO A 2 14.97 -28.55 -26.80
N ARG A 3 15.41 -27.37 -26.33
CA ARG A 3 14.87 -26.72 -25.13
C ARG A 3 13.90 -25.63 -25.57
N ALA A 4 12.69 -25.63 -25.01
CA ALA A 4 11.71 -24.58 -25.26
C ALA A 4 12.24 -23.24 -24.74
N ARG A 5 12.10 -22.17 -25.54
CA ARG A 5 12.49 -20.80 -25.13
C ARG A 5 11.29 -19.93 -24.75
N ARG A 6 10.10 -20.29 -25.23
CA ARG A 6 8.84 -19.56 -25.00
C ARG A 6 7.69 -20.52 -24.76
N ILE A 7 6.84 -20.19 -23.79
CA ILE A 7 5.59 -20.90 -23.51
C ILE A 7 4.48 -19.86 -23.39
N ASP A 8 3.37 -20.05 -24.11
CA ASP A 8 2.15 -19.26 -23.98
C ASP A 8 1.00 -20.18 -23.55
N LEU A 9 0.38 -19.87 -22.42
CA LEU A 9 -0.84 -20.49 -21.94
C LEU A 9 -2.04 -19.66 -22.42
N ILE A 10 -3.11 -20.31 -22.89
CA ILE A 10 -4.31 -19.64 -23.39
C ILE A 10 -5.50 -20.15 -22.57
N GLY A 11 -6.29 -19.24 -22.00
CA GLY A 11 -7.51 -19.60 -21.25
C GLY A 11 -7.25 -20.29 -19.91
N ALA A 12 -6.04 -20.21 -19.36
CA ALA A 12 -5.72 -20.87 -18.10
C ALA A 12 -6.24 -20.09 -16.89
N GLU A 13 -6.60 -20.82 -15.83
CA GLU A 13 -6.99 -20.26 -14.54
C GLU A 13 -5.80 -20.23 -13.58
N MET A 14 -5.57 -19.06 -12.96
CA MET A 14 -4.62 -18.84 -11.88
C MET A 14 -5.37 -18.48 -10.60
N THR A 15 -4.96 -19.05 -9.47
CA THR A 15 -5.45 -18.65 -8.15
C THR A 15 -4.32 -18.06 -7.33
N VAL A 16 -4.52 -16.87 -6.80
CA VAL A 16 -3.62 -16.21 -5.85
C VAL A 16 -4.31 -16.15 -4.50
N LYS A 17 -3.68 -16.71 -3.47
CA LYS A 17 -4.14 -16.65 -2.08
C LYS A 17 -3.27 -15.67 -1.30
N ILE A 18 -3.90 -14.74 -0.61
CA ILE A 18 -3.25 -13.77 0.28
C ILE A 18 -3.64 -14.15 1.70
N ALA A 19 -2.67 -14.63 2.47
CA ALA A 19 -2.88 -15.02 3.86
C ALA A 19 -3.10 -13.81 4.76
N ALA A 20 -3.67 -14.02 5.95
CA ALA A 20 -3.86 -12.94 6.94
C ALA A 20 -2.54 -12.29 7.41
N SER A 21 -1.43 -13.01 7.29
CA SER A 21 -0.07 -12.52 7.55
C SER A 21 0.50 -11.65 6.42
N GLY A 22 -0.20 -11.53 5.29
CA GLY A 22 0.26 -10.85 4.07
C GLY A 22 1.11 -11.70 3.14
N SER A 23 1.36 -12.98 3.46
CA SER A 23 2.06 -13.88 2.54
C SER A 23 1.20 -14.25 1.33
N VAL A 24 1.81 -14.30 0.14
CA VAL A 24 1.13 -14.62 -1.12
C VAL A 24 1.48 -16.03 -1.56
N ALA A 25 0.49 -16.79 -2.03
CA ALA A 25 0.68 -18.10 -2.63
C ALA A 25 -0.03 -18.18 -3.99
N VAL A 26 0.61 -18.76 -5.00
CA VAL A 26 0.11 -18.81 -6.38
C VAL A 26 -0.08 -20.25 -6.82
N ALA A 27 -1.25 -20.59 -7.37
CA ALA A 27 -1.57 -21.89 -7.95
C ALA A 27 -2.04 -21.72 -9.40
N THR A 28 -1.62 -22.63 -10.28
CA THR A 28 -2.02 -22.65 -11.71
C THR A 28 -2.80 -23.92 -12.00
N GLY A 29 -4.02 -23.80 -12.54
CA GLY A 29 -4.89 -24.94 -12.86
C GLY A 29 -5.91 -25.28 -11.76
N LYS A 30 -7.04 -25.86 -12.18
CA LYS A 30 -8.19 -26.16 -11.32
C LYS A 30 -7.83 -27.21 -10.25
N GLY A 31 -7.71 -26.79 -8.99
CA GLY A 31 -7.39 -27.67 -7.86
C GLY A 31 -5.89 -27.91 -7.60
N ALA A 32 -4.99 -27.09 -8.17
CA ALA A 32 -3.55 -27.22 -7.97
C ALA A 32 -3.06 -26.73 -6.59
N THR A 33 -1.99 -27.36 -6.09
CA THR A 33 -1.30 -26.99 -4.85
C THR A 33 -0.55 -25.66 -5.03
N ALA A 34 -0.64 -24.75 -4.05
CA ALA A 34 -0.07 -23.41 -4.15
C ALA A 34 1.46 -23.39 -3.97
N ILE A 35 2.14 -22.57 -4.76
CA ILE A 35 3.54 -22.17 -4.59
C ILE A 35 3.55 -20.98 -3.64
N THR A 36 4.03 -21.18 -2.42
CA THR A 36 4.08 -20.11 -1.40
C THR A 36 5.34 -19.27 -1.58
N THR A 37 5.19 -17.95 -1.80
CA THR A 37 6.30 -17.00 -1.70
C THR A 37 6.38 -16.50 -0.26
N THR A 38 6.83 -17.37 0.66
CA THR A 38 7.24 -16.91 1.99
C THR A 38 8.73 -16.54 1.95
N PRO A 39 9.15 -15.45 2.61
CA PRO A 39 10.54 -15.28 3.00
C PRO A 39 10.79 -16.23 4.19
N THR A 40 10.76 -17.54 3.95
CA THR A 40 11.13 -18.51 4.97
C THR A 40 12.64 -18.65 4.94
N GLY A 41 13.31 -17.89 5.80
CA GLY A 41 14.59 -18.33 6.32
C GLY A 41 14.33 -19.52 7.24
N GLU A 42 14.53 -20.73 6.74
CA GLU A 42 14.63 -21.92 7.61
C GLU A 42 15.96 -22.63 7.31
N PRO A 43 16.87 -22.72 8.29
CA PRO A 43 18.04 -23.58 8.20
C PRO A 43 17.62 -25.04 8.24
N LEU A 44 18.16 -25.82 7.30
CA LEU A 44 18.09 -27.28 7.28
C LEU A 44 18.64 -27.86 8.60
N VAL A 45 17.81 -28.54 9.39
CA VAL A 45 18.27 -29.56 10.37
C VAL A 45 17.36 -30.80 10.30
N PRO A 46 17.89 -32.03 10.20
CA PRO A 46 17.10 -33.26 9.95
C PRO A 46 16.29 -33.76 11.16
N PRO A 47 15.36 -34.73 10.97
CA PRO A 47 14.33 -35.07 11.94
C PRO A 47 14.85 -36.01 13.03
N LEU A 48 14.48 -35.76 14.28
CA LEU A 48 14.54 -36.75 15.36
C LEU A 48 13.13 -36.98 15.94
N THR A 49 12.75 -38.24 15.77
CA THR A 49 11.66 -39.05 16.30
C THR A 49 10.97 -38.63 17.60
N ALA A 50 9.66 -38.90 17.61
CA ALA A 50 8.68 -38.77 18.66
C ALA A 50 8.98 -39.56 19.95
N ALA A 51 8.55 -39.02 21.10
CA ALA A 51 8.01 -39.79 22.22
C ALA A 51 7.09 -38.90 23.11
N THR A 52 5.98 -39.50 23.52
CA THR A 52 4.82 -39.00 24.29
C THR A 52 5.13 -38.76 25.79
N PRO A 53 4.27 -38.02 26.52
CA PRO A 53 4.51 -37.61 27.91
C PRO A 53 3.96 -38.61 28.94
N THR A 54 4.62 -38.71 30.09
CA THR A 54 4.05 -39.28 31.33
C THR A 54 4.49 -38.47 32.56
N THR A 55 3.55 -38.28 33.49
CA THR A 55 3.67 -37.61 34.81
C THR A 55 2.88 -38.46 35.83
N PRO A 56 2.87 -38.20 37.17
CA PRO A 56 3.85 -37.74 38.18
C PRO A 56 4.01 -38.75 39.38
N ALA A 57 4.94 -38.58 40.34
CA ALA A 57 4.79 -37.92 41.67
C ALA A 57 5.78 -38.57 42.70
N PRO A 58 5.87 -38.19 44.01
CA PRO A 58 6.04 -36.87 44.67
C PRO A 58 7.14 -36.88 45.78
N SER A 59 7.50 -35.70 46.36
CA SER A 59 7.98 -35.44 47.76
C SER A 59 8.47 -33.98 47.87
N ALA A 60 8.53 -33.25 48.99
CA ALA A 60 7.68 -32.96 50.16
C ALA A 60 8.38 -31.80 50.93
N GLY A 61 7.60 -30.87 51.56
CA GLY A 61 8.06 -29.89 52.58
C GLY A 61 7.78 -28.40 52.22
N ALA A 62 6.70 -27.75 52.70
CA ALA A 62 6.52 -27.04 54.01
C ALA A 62 7.12 -25.59 53.99
N THR A 63 6.48 -24.45 54.33
CA THR A 63 5.19 -24.01 54.92
C THR A 63 4.99 -22.46 54.64
N PRO A 64 4.02 -21.67 55.19
CA PRO A 64 3.07 -20.87 54.40
C PRO A 64 3.21 -19.32 54.48
N GLY A 65 2.64 -18.60 53.50
CA GLY A 65 2.48 -17.14 53.55
C GLY A 65 1.52 -16.57 52.49
N THR A 66 0.35 -16.13 52.98
CA THR A 66 -0.56 -15.03 52.56
C THR A 66 -0.79 -14.67 51.07
N GLN A 67 -2.08 -14.65 50.70
CA GLN A 67 -2.70 -14.32 49.40
C GLN A 67 -2.54 -12.87 48.89
N ALA A 68 -2.40 -12.69 47.57
CA ALA A 68 -3.22 -11.80 46.72
C ALA A 68 -2.96 -12.10 45.22
N PRO A 69 -3.97 -12.02 44.32
CA PRO A 69 -3.91 -12.61 42.98
C PRO A 69 -3.07 -11.79 42.00
N ALA A 70 -1.99 -12.40 41.50
CA ALA A 70 -1.22 -11.88 40.38
C ALA A 70 -2.01 -12.07 39.08
N VAL A 71 -2.30 -10.95 38.41
CA VAL A 71 -2.77 -10.91 37.02
C VAL A 71 -1.74 -11.66 36.18
N ALA A 72 -2.15 -12.78 35.59
CA ALA A 72 -1.34 -13.55 34.67
C ALA A 72 -1.00 -12.64 33.47
N ALA A 73 0.21 -12.10 33.47
CA ALA A 73 0.83 -11.55 32.28
C ALA A 73 0.98 -12.71 31.29
N SER A 74 0.21 -12.66 30.22
CA SER A 74 0.38 -13.50 29.04
C SER A 74 1.75 -13.20 28.43
N ALA A 75 2.76 -13.93 28.90
CA ALA A 75 4.04 -14.07 28.23
C ALA A 75 3.83 -14.81 26.90
N GLY A 76 4.37 -14.25 25.82
CA GLY A 76 4.55 -14.97 24.56
C GLY A 76 3.69 -14.54 23.38
N ALA A 77 3.40 -13.24 23.22
CA ALA A 77 3.22 -12.75 21.86
C ALA A 77 4.60 -12.80 21.18
N THR A 78 4.82 -13.76 20.29
CA THR A 78 5.98 -13.78 19.39
C THR A 78 6.06 -12.42 18.70
N ARG A 79 6.95 -11.55 19.19
CA ARG A 79 7.15 -10.22 18.61
C ARG A 79 7.58 -10.45 17.16
N ALA A 80 6.76 -9.98 16.22
CA ALA A 80 7.11 -10.02 14.81
C ALA A 80 8.53 -9.44 14.64
N PRO A 81 9.37 -10.05 13.79
CA PRO A 81 10.74 -9.58 13.61
C PRO A 81 10.71 -8.10 13.24
N VAL A 82 11.45 -7.31 14.02
CA VAL A 82 11.65 -5.87 13.77
C VAL A 82 12.19 -5.73 12.36
N SER A 83 11.37 -5.19 11.47
CA SER A 83 11.67 -5.08 10.04
C SER A 83 11.98 -3.62 9.74
N ASP A 84 13.18 -3.34 9.26
CA ASP A 84 13.54 -2.00 8.79
C ASP A 84 12.84 -1.75 7.44
N PRO A 85 11.99 -0.72 7.32
CA PRO A 85 11.23 -0.45 6.10
C PRO A 85 12.10 -0.12 4.88
N LEU A 86 13.38 0.24 5.07
CA LEU A 86 14.31 0.50 3.98
C LEU A 86 15.01 -0.76 3.46
N VAL A 87 14.70 -1.95 4.01
CA VAL A 87 15.32 -3.21 3.63
C VAL A 87 14.27 -4.20 3.12
N LEU A 88 14.21 -4.34 1.79
CA LEU A 88 13.26 -5.21 1.09
C LEU A 88 13.81 -6.64 0.95
N LYS A 89 14.03 -7.31 2.08
CA LYS A 89 14.68 -8.64 2.13
C LYS A 89 13.97 -9.69 1.29
N GLY A 90 12.63 -9.74 1.37
CA GLY A 90 11.85 -10.72 0.61
C GLY A 90 11.97 -10.54 -0.89
N LEU A 91 11.99 -9.29 -1.37
CA LEU A 91 12.21 -8.99 -2.78
C LEU A 91 13.64 -9.37 -3.20
N ALA A 92 14.65 -9.04 -2.41
CA ALA A 92 16.04 -9.40 -2.71
C ALA A 92 16.23 -10.92 -2.80
N GLN A 93 15.64 -11.68 -1.87
CA GLN A 93 15.68 -13.15 -1.89
C GLN A 93 14.98 -13.74 -3.11
N TRP A 94 13.79 -13.23 -3.45
CA TRP A 94 13.05 -13.66 -4.64
C TRP A 94 13.84 -13.38 -5.93
N LEU A 95 14.46 -12.20 -6.04
CA LEU A 95 15.31 -11.84 -7.18
C LEU A 95 16.54 -12.74 -7.31
N GLU A 96 17.17 -13.08 -6.19
CA GLU A 96 18.33 -13.97 -6.19
C GLU A 96 17.95 -15.40 -6.63
N GLN A 97 16.79 -15.90 -6.18
CA GLN A 97 16.26 -17.18 -6.62
C GLN A 97 15.97 -17.19 -8.13
N LEU A 98 15.36 -16.11 -8.64
CA LEU A 98 15.04 -15.94 -10.07
C LEU A 98 16.29 -15.93 -10.96
N GLU A 99 17.40 -15.42 -10.46
CA GLU A 99 18.68 -15.45 -11.16
C GLU A 99 19.36 -16.80 -11.11
N ARG A 100 19.45 -17.42 -9.93
CA ARG A 100 20.07 -18.73 -9.76
C ARG A 100 19.31 -19.83 -10.49
N GLY A 101 17.98 -19.74 -10.51
CA GLY A 101 17.09 -20.77 -11.05
C GLY A 101 16.58 -20.52 -12.46
N GLY A 102 16.68 -19.33 -13.05
CA GLY A 102 15.93 -19.06 -14.29
C GLY A 102 14.40 -19.00 -14.05
N LEU A 103 13.60 -18.90 -15.11
CA LEU A 103 12.13 -18.96 -14.98
C LEU A 103 11.62 -20.38 -14.70
N ASP A 104 12.40 -21.41 -15.07
CA ASP A 104 12.03 -22.83 -15.04
C ASP A 104 13.17 -23.79 -14.61
N GLY A 105 14.29 -23.29 -14.12
CA GLY A 105 15.52 -24.09 -13.95
C GLY A 105 16.47 -24.06 -15.16
N GLY A 106 16.11 -23.38 -16.27
CA GLY A 106 16.76 -23.55 -17.57
C GLY A 106 16.80 -22.30 -18.48
N ALA A 107 16.44 -22.48 -19.75
CA ALA A 107 16.65 -21.53 -20.86
C ALA A 107 15.38 -20.78 -21.27
N LEU A 108 14.34 -20.81 -20.44
CA LEU A 108 13.07 -20.18 -20.75
C LEU A 108 13.20 -18.66 -20.65
N GLU A 109 13.01 -17.99 -21.77
CA GLU A 109 13.18 -16.55 -21.94
C GLU A 109 11.84 -15.81 -21.83
N ASP A 110 10.72 -16.48 -22.12
CA ASP A 110 9.39 -15.85 -22.17
C ASP A 110 8.29 -16.83 -21.71
N VAL A 111 7.46 -16.39 -20.76
CA VAL A 111 6.26 -17.11 -20.29
C VAL A 111 5.06 -16.18 -20.38
N GLY A 112 4.05 -16.60 -21.12
CA GLY A 112 2.81 -15.86 -21.32
C GLY A 112 1.58 -16.60 -20.80
N LEU A 113 0.60 -15.84 -20.36
CA LEU A 113 -0.80 -16.22 -20.22
C LEU A 113 -1.63 -15.22 -21.03
N LYS A 114 -2.51 -15.70 -21.88
CA LYS A 114 -3.45 -14.88 -22.67
C LYS A 114 -4.88 -15.33 -22.42
N ASP A 115 -5.77 -14.34 -22.37
CA ASP A 115 -7.21 -14.53 -22.16
C ASP A 115 -7.50 -15.47 -20.98
N GLY A 116 -6.72 -15.32 -19.90
CA GLY A 116 -6.81 -16.16 -18.70
C GLY A 116 -7.79 -15.60 -17.67
N THR A 117 -7.97 -16.36 -16.60
CA THR A 117 -8.75 -15.95 -15.43
C THR A 117 -7.86 -15.95 -14.19
N LEU A 118 -7.86 -14.85 -13.42
CA LEU A 118 -7.18 -14.73 -12.15
C LEU A 118 -8.18 -14.67 -10.99
N VAL A 119 -8.10 -15.63 -10.10
CA VAL A 119 -8.89 -15.70 -8.87
C VAL A 119 -8.03 -15.23 -7.70
N VAL A 120 -8.34 -14.09 -7.11
CA VAL A 120 -7.68 -13.59 -5.90
C VAL A 120 -8.54 -13.95 -4.69
N GLN A 121 -7.96 -14.63 -3.71
CA GLN A 121 -8.59 -14.99 -2.45
C GLN A 121 -7.83 -14.31 -1.32
N ASN A 122 -8.52 -13.50 -0.54
CA ASN A 122 -7.95 -12.81 0.60
C ASN A 122 -8.49 -13.43 1.89
N GLU A 123 -7.64 -14.12 2.64
CA GLU A 123 -8.03 -14.80 3.88
C GLU A 123 -8.38 -13.83 5.00
N ALA A 124 -7.76 -12.64 5.04
CA ALA A 124 -8.03 -11.63 6.07
C ALA A 124 -9.46 -11.06 5.95
N SER A 125 -9.94 -10.88 4.72
CA SER A 125 -11.27 -10.33 4.44
C SER A 125 -12.33 -11.40 4.17
N GLY A 126 -11.91 -12.65 3.91
CA GLY A 126 -12.76 -13.72 3.38
C GLY A 126 -13.19 -13.51 1.92
N GLY A 127 -12.70 -12.45 1.26
CA GLY A 127 -13.10 -12.05 -0.08
C GLY A 127 -12.51 -12.94 -1.18
N LYS A 128 -13.32 -13.23 -2.20
CA LYS A 128 -12.88 -13.86 -3.45
C LYS A 128 -13.25 -12.95 -4.61
N VAL A 129 -12.26 -12.58 -5.41
CA VAL A 129 -12.42 -11.75 -6.61
C VAL A 129 -11.92 -12.53 -7.81
N THR A 130 -12.67 -12.50 -8.91
CA THR A 130 -12.27 -13.10 -10.17
C THR A 130 -12.06 -11.99 -11.18
N PHE A 131 -10.91 -11.99 -11.84
CA PHE A 131 -10.58 -11.13 -12.97
C PHE A 131 -10.51 -12.00 -14.23
N ASP A 132 -11.38 -11.69 -15.17
CA ASP A 132 -11.38 -12.32 -16.50
C ASP A 132 -10.58 -11.47 -17.49
N ASP A 133 -10.34 -12.02 -18.68
CA ASP A 133 -9.62 -11.35 -19.77
C ASP A 133 -8.24 -10.81 -19.35
N ILE A 134 -7.53 -11.58 -18.52
CA ILE A 134 -6.17 -11.23 -18.10
C ILE A 134 -5.13 -11.71 -19.09
N SER A 135 -4.10 -10.90 -19.28
CA SER A 135 -2.89 -11.28 -20.00
C SER A 135 -1.68 -11.02 -19.12
N ILE A 136 -0.84 -12.03 -18.93
CA ILE A 136 0.41 -11.95 -18.18
C ILE A 136 1.54 -12.30 -19.11
N ARG A 137 2.64 -11.57 -19.06
CA ARG A 137 3.87 -11.94 -19.76
C ARG A 137 5.05 -11.68 -18.87
N LEU A 138 5.90 -12.68 -18.71
CA LEU A 138 7.15 -12.61 -17.98
C LEU A 138 8.28 -12.90 -18.96
N ALA A 139 9.08 -11.89 -19.25
CA ALA A 139 10.18 -11.98 -20.20
C ALA A 139 11.52 -11.67 -19.54
N ARG A 140 12.57 -12.37 -19.98
CA ARG A 140 13.97 -12.11 -19.61
C ARG A 140 14.69 -11.50 -20.82
N PRO A 141 15.02 -10.20 -20.80
CA PRO A 141 15.79 -9.59 -21.87
C PRO A 141 17.20 -10.18 -21.98
N ALA A 142 17.75 -10.24 -23.20
CA ALA A 142 19.13 -10.68 -23.46
C ALA A 142 20.21 -9.96 -22.63
N PRO A 143 20.16 -8.63 -22.40
CA PRO A 143 21.11 -7.94 -21.51
C PRO A 143 20.96 -8.30 -20.02
N GLY A 144 19.99 -9.14 -19.65
CA GLY A 144 19.67 -9.52 -18.29
C GLY A 144 18.49 -8.74 -17.70
N GLY A 145 18.08 -9.10 -16.48
CA GLY A 145 16.90 -8.56 -15.84
C GLY A 145 15.60 -9.29 -16.19
N VAL A 146 14.47 -8.74 -15.77
CA VAL A 146 13.14 -9.35 -15.89
C VAL A 146 12.09 -8.27 -16.13
N VAL A 147 11.18 -8.52 -17.08
CA VAL A 147 10.02 -7.67 -17.36
C VAL A 147 8.75 -8.49 -17.17
N LEU A 148 7.91 -8.07 -16.24
CA LEU A 148 6.57 -8.57 -16.03
C LEU A 148 5.57 -7.56 -16.61
N THR A 149 4.71 -7.99 -17.52
CA THR A 149 3.56 -7.24 -18.00
C THR A 149 2.30 -7.95 -17.56
N PHE A 150 1.38 -7.22 -16.94
CA PHE A 150 0.06 -7.70 -16.57
C PHE A 150 -0.97 -6.73 -17.13
N THR A 151 -1.95 -7.25 -17.87
CA THR A 151 -3.05 -6.49 -18.41
C THR A 151 -4.34 -7.15 -17.99
N VAL A 152 -5.30 -6.36 -17.52
CA VAL A 152 -6.66 -6.81 -17.25
C VAL A 152 -7.62 -5.89 -18.00
N LYS A 153 -8.56 -6.50 -18.72
CA LYS A 153 -9.65 -5.78 -19.36
C LYS A 153 -10.86 -5.87 -18.46
N SER A 154 -11.41 -4.72 -18.08
CA SER A 154 -12.67 -4.61 -17.37
C SER A 154 -13.67 -3.81 -18.20
N PRO A 155 -14.98 -3.84 -17.86
CA PRO A 155 -15.98 -3.02 -18.53
C PRO A 155 -15.69 -1.51 -18.45
N HIS A 156 -14.88 -1.09 -17.49
CA HIS A 156 -14.63 0.31 -17.17
C HIS A 156 -13.24 0.79 -17.59
N SER A 157 -12.25 -0.10 -17.75
CA SER A 157 -10.91 0.26 -18.20
C SER A 157 -10.10 -0.95 -18.69
N THR A 158 -9.01 -0.70 -19.41
CA THR A 158 -7.93 -1.68 -19.60
C THR A 158 -6.74 -1.29 -18.75
N ALA A 159 -6.61 -1.91 -17.59
CA ALA A 159 -5.51 -1.62 -16.69
C ALA A 159 -4.25 -2.38 -17.11
N THR A 160 -3.11 -1.70 -17.09
CA THR A 160 -1.80 -2.30 -17.41
C THR A 160 -0.81 -2.03 -16.29
N LEU A 161 -0.10 -3.08 -15.87
CA LEU A 161 1.02 -3.04 -14.96
C LEU A 161 2.26 -3.57 -15.69
N VAL A 162 3.34 -2.79 -15.69
CA VAL A 162 4.66 -3.22 -16.17
C VAL A 162 5.63 -3.10 -15.01
N ALA A 163 6.22 -4.21 -14.58
CA ALA A 163 7.31 -4.22 -13.62
C ALA A 163 8.60 -4.63 -14.32
N THR A 164 9.62 -3.79 -14.27
CA THR A 164 10.94 -4.06 -14.86
C THR A 164 11.99 -4.10 -13.76
N ILE A 165 12.71 -5.21 -13.68
CA ILE A 165 13.92 -5.34 -12.88
C ILE A 165 15.10 -5.36 -13.83
N GLY A 166 15.97 -4.35 -13.73
CA GLY A 166 17.19 -4.28 -14.52
C GLY A 166 18.21 -5.34 -14.11
N PRO A 167 19.21 -5.60 -14.98
CA PRO A 167 20.36 -6.42 -14.59
C PRO A 167 21.10 -5.78 -13.41
N VAL A 168 21.89 -6.59 -12.71
CA VAL A 168 22.79 -6.07 -11.66
C VAL A 168 23.88 -5.20 -12.31
N ALA A 169 23.99 -3.96 -11.86
CA ALA A 169 25.06 -3.03 -12.22
C ALA A 169 25.55 -2.34 -10.94
N ASP A 170 26.86 -2.24 -10.74
CA ASP A 170 27.47 -1.60 -9.56
C ASP A 170 26.94 -2.12 -8.20
N ARG A 171 26.63 -3.42 -8.13
CA ARG A 171 26.00 -4.09 -6.97
C ARG A 171 24.62 -3.52 -6.58
N GLU A 172 23.97 -2.87 -7.53
CA GLU A 172 22.59 -2.39 -7.44
C GLU A 172 21.74 -2.99 -8.57
N ARG A 173 20.42 -2.90 -8.39
CA ARG A 173 19.40 -3.20 -9.40
C ARG A 173 18.46 -2.03 -9.48
N THR A 174 18.05 -1.70 -10.71
CA THR A 174 16.93 -0.80 -10.92
C THR A 174 15.64 -1.60 -10.90
N VAL A 175 14.63 -1.12 -10.18
CA VAL A 175 13.27 -1.67 -10.15
C VAL A 175 12.34 -0.56 -10.60
N MET A 176 11.67 -0.76 -11.72
CA MET A 176 10.65 0.14 -12.26
C MET A 176 9.29 -0.54 -12.18
N LEU A 177 8.26 0.23 -11.85
CA LEU A 177 6.88 -0.18 -11.84
C LEU A 177 6.08 0.91 -12.54
N ASP A 178 5.29 0.54 -13.54
CA ASP A 178 4.39 1.45 -14.25
C ASP A 178 3.00 0.84 -14.27
N LEU A 179 2.06 1.52 -13.64
CA LEU A 179 0.66 1.17 -13.52
C LEU A 179 -0.15 2.22 -14.27
N LYS A 180 -1.05 1.78 -15.15
CA LYS A 180 -1.82 2.65 -16.00
C LYS A 180 -3.29 2.27 -16.01
N ASP A 181 -4.15 3.29 -15.90
CA ASP A 181 -5.59 3.23 -16.08
C ASP A 181 -6.29 2.15 -15.22
N VAL A 182 -5.88 1.99 -13.96
CA VAL A 182 -6.58 1.11 -13.02
C VAL A 182 -7.89 1.74 -12.59
N SER A 183 -9.01 1.03 -12.78
CA SER A 183 -10.31 1.44 -12.27
C SER A 183 -10.32 1.39 -10.75
N THR A 184 -10.39 2.54 -10.07
CA THR A 184 -10.57 2.57 -8.60
C THR A 184 -11.89 1.93 -8.18
N ARG A 185 -12.90 1.94 -9.06
CA ARG A 185 -14.19 1.31 -8.81
C ARG A 185 -14.03 -0.20 -8.66
N ASP A 186 -13.24 -0.80 -9.55
CA ASP A 186 -12.96 -2.23 -9.55
C ASP A 186 -12.12 -2.59 -8.30
N LEU A 187 -11.16 -1.73 -7.92
CA LEU A 187 -10.37 -1.91 -6.69
C LEU A 187 -11.24 -1.85 -5.42
N VAL A 188 -12.12 -0.86 -5.31
CA VAL A 188 -13.01 -0.73 -4.14
C VAL A 188 -13.94 -1.94 -4.05
N GLN A 189 -14.49 -2.40 -5.18
CA GLN A 189 -15.31 -3.62 -5.24
C GLN A 189 -14.52 -4.88 -4.85
N ALA A 190 -13.25 -4.97 -5.26
CA ALA A 190 -12.40 -6.12 -4.99
C ALA A 190 -11.93 -6.21 -3.53
N PHE A 191 -11.68 -5.07 -2.88
CA PHE A 191 -10.96 -5.04 -1.60
C PHE A 191 -11.76 -4.47 -0.42
N SER A 192 -12.90 -3.81 -0.66
CA SER A 192 -13.73 -3.28 0.42
C SER A 192 -14.80 -4.28 0.86
N GLN A 193 -14.88 -4.54 2.17
CA GLN A 193 -15.99 -5.31 2.76
C GLN A 193 -17.32 -4.54 2.68
N ASP A 194 -17.26 -3.20 2.71
CA ASP A 194 -18.41 -2.28 2.73
C ASP A 194 -18.43 -1.39 1.48
N TRP A 195 -18.25 -1.98 0.29
CA TRP A 195 -18.25 -1.29 -1.01
C TRP A 195 -19.51 -0.44 -1.30
N ARG A 196 -20.62 -0.68 -0.58
CA ARG A 196 -21.85 0.14 -0.71
C ARG A 196 -21.67 1.56 -0.22
N ARG A 197 -20.82 1.82 0.77
CA ARG A 197 -20.72 3.13 1.43
C ARG A 197 -19.63 4.03 0.86
N PHE A 198 -18.77 3.51 0.00
CA PHE A 198 -17.69 4.27 -0.61
C PHE A 198 -17.70 4.08 -2.13
N TYR A 199 -17.73 5.19 -2.84
CA TYR A 199 -17.69 5.24 -4.29
C TYR A 199 -16.45 6.00 -4.75
N MET A 200 -15.78 5.45 -5.76
CA MET A 200 -14.67 6.13 -6.44
C MET A 200 -14.52 5.57 -7.86
N ASP A 201 -14.63 6.41 -8.89
CA ASP A 201 -14.54 6.01 -10.30
C ASP A 201 -13.44 6.78 -11.08
N MET A 202 -12.33 7.08 -10.42
CA MET A 202 -11.20 7.79 -11.01
C MET A 202 -10.18 6.79 -11.58
N PRO A 203 -9.64 7.00 -12.79
CA PRO A 203 -8.57 6.15 -13.31
C PRO A 203 -7.27 6.43 -12.53
N LEU A 204 -6.70 5.37 -11.93
CA LEU A 204 -5.45 5.40 -11.19
C LEU A 204 -4.28 5.00 -12.09
N SER A 205 -3.28 5.87 -12.20
CA SER A 205 -1.97 5.57 -12.77
C SER A 205 -0.88 5.83 -11.75
N ALA A 206 0.17 5.03 -11.74
CA ALA A 206 1.30 5.20 -10.83
C ALA A 206 2.60 4.75 -11.49
N SER A 207 3.71 5.40 -11.15
CA SER A 207 5.04 4.99 -11.56
C SER A 207 5.97 4.97 -10.35
N LEU A 208 6.83 3.97 -10.24
CA LEU A 208 7.89 3.90 -9.23
C LEU A 208 9.19 3.53 -9.92
N ASN A 209 10.28 4.20 -9.52
CA ASN A 209 11.63 3.84 -9.90
C ASN A 209 12.47 3.78 -8.62
N ALA A 210 13.12 2.65 -8.38
CA ALA A 210 13.95 2.43 -7.22
C ALA A 210 15.28 1.79 -7.59
N ARG A 211 16.32 2.13 -6.84
CA ARG A 211 17.61 1.45 -6.86
C ARG A 211 17.76 0.65 -5.57
N LEU A 212 17.97 -0.66 -5.72
CA LEU A 212 18.12 -1.59 -4.60
C LEU A 212 19.51 -2.20 -4.63
N ALA A 213 20.17 -2.27 -3.48
CA ALA A 213 21.35 -3.10 -3.31
C ALA A 213 20.97 -4.60 -3.30
N LEU A 214 21.96 -5.46 -3.53
CA LEU A 214 21.77 -6.91 -3.57
C LEU A 214 21.20 -7.53 -2.27
N ASP A 215 21.38 -6.86 -1.14
CA ASP A 215 20.86 -7.27 0.17
C ASP A 215 19.43 -6.74 0.45
N GLY A 216 18.85 -6.00 -0.50
CA GLY A 216 17.52 -5.40 -0.40
C GLY A 216 17.51 -4.00 0.20
N ASN A 217 18.65 -3.42 0.58
CA ASN A 217 18.69 -2.02 1.00
C ASN A 217 18.29 -1.09 -0.15
N VAL A 218 17.31 -0.21 0.09
CA VAL A 218 16.91 0.81 -0.88
C VAL A 218 17.94 1.94 -0.88
N ARG A 219 18.49 2.25 -2.05
CA ARG A 219 19.53 3.28 -2.29
C ARG A 219 18.96 4.60 -2.78
N ALA A 220 17.86 4.53 -3.52
CA ALA A 220 17.03 5.66 -3.90
C ALA A 220 15.66 5.12 -4.33
N ALA A 221 14.61 5.91 -4.19
CA ALA A 221 13.32 5.63 -4.83
C ALA A 221 12.57 6.92 -5.12
N ASN A 222 11.86 6.96 -6.24
CA ASN A 222 10.90 8.00 -6.55
C ASN A 222 9.60 7.36 -7.01
N ALA A 223 8.48 7.96 -6.63
CA ALA A 223 7.15 7.49 -7.01
C ALA A 223 6.28 8.66 -7.45
N LYS A 224 5.38 8.39 -8.39
CA LYS A 224 4.31 9.28 -8.79
C LYS A 224 3.01 8.50 -8.81
N VAL A 225 1.95 9.10 -8.32
CA VAL A 225 0.59 8.55 -8.33
C VAL A 225 -0.33 9.62 -8.88
N GLN A 226 -1.20 9.26 -9.80
CA GLN A 226 -2.14 10.16 -10.45
C GLN A 226 -3.52 9.51 -10.48
N LEU A 227 -4.51 10.29 -10.06
CA LEU A 227 -5.92 9.99 -10.22
C LEU A 227 -6.47 10.95 -11.27
N GLY A 228 -7.03 10.42 -12.35
CA GLY A 228 -7.70 11.24 -13.36
C GLY A 228 -9.05 11.77 -12.86
N ALA A 229 -9.79 12.46 -13.74
CA ALA A 229 -11.09 12.99 -13.38
C ALA A 229 -12.09 11.89 -13.02
N GLY A 230 -12.97 12.17 -12.07
CA GLY A 230 -14.03 11.26 -11.63
C GLY A 230 -14.75 11.78 -10.40
N GLN A 231 -15.46 10.89 -9.72
CA GLN A 231 -16.25 11.16 -8.54
C GLN A 231 -15.76 10.33 -7.36
N ILE A 232 -15.89 10.90 -6.16
CA ILE A 232 -15.66 10.23 -4.88
C ILE A 232 -16.78 10.58 -3.92
N GLY A 233 -17.23 9.63 -3.09
CA GLY A 233 -18.21 9.92 -2.06
C GLY A 233 -19.00 8.70 -1.61
N ASN A 234 -20.26 8.91 -1.25
CA ASN A 234 -21.14 7.82 -0.83
C ASN A 234 -21.53 6.93 -2.02
N GLY A 235 -21.45 5.61 -1.85
CA GLY A 235 -21.91 4.65 -2.86
C GLY A 235 -23.42 4.53 -2.95
N GLU A 236 -24.15 4.79 -1.87
CA GLU A 236 -25.61 4.64 -1.82
C GLU A 236 -26.33 5.93 -2.26
N ASP A 237 -25.72 7.09 -2.05
CA ASP A 237 -26.29 8.39 -2.43
C ASP A 237 -25.42 9.11 -3.46
N VAL A 238 -25.97 9.32 -4.65
CA VAL A 238 -25.31 10.04 -5.75
C VAL A 238 -25.16 11.54 -5.43
N LEU A 239 -26.06 12.11 -4.63
CA LEU A 239 -26.01 13.52 -4.24
C LEU A 239 -24.88 13.82 -3.27
N GLU A 240 -24.37 12.80 -2.56
CA GLU A 240 -23.22 12.88 -1.66
C GLU A 240 -21.88 12.54 -2.36
N ARG A 241 -21.86 12.59 -3.70
CA ARG A 241 -20.64 12.38 -4.50
C ARG A 241 -20.09 13.70 -5.00
N PHE A 242 -18.78 13.85 -4.87
CA PHE A 242 -18.04 15.03 -5.29
C PHE A 242 -17.22 14.70 -6.52
N THR A 243 -17.28 15.57 -7.52
CA THR A 243 -16.40 15.51 -8.68
C THR A 243 -15.02 16.09 -8.37
N LEU A 244 -13.97 15.43 -8.86
CA LEU A 244 -12.61 15.95 -8.92
C LEU A 244 -12.12 15.91 -10.37
N ASP A 245 -11.33 16.91 -10.75
CA ASP A 245 -10.66 16.90 -12.06
C ASP A 245 -9.43 15.99 -12.04
N GLY A 246 -8.85 15.79 -10.86
CA GLY A 246 -7.77 14.86 -10.64
C GLY A 246 -7.02 15.12 -9.34
N ALA A 247 -6.12 14.19 -9.02
CA ALA A 247 -5.16 14.33 -7.93
C ALA A 247 -3.80 13.75 -8.33
N GLU A 248 -2.73 14.32 -7.80
CA GLU A 248 -1.36 13.88 -8.06
C GLU A 248 -0.55 13.86 -6.76
N LEU A 249 0.26 12.83 -6.59
CA LEU A 249 1.23 12.68 -5.51
C LEU A 249 2.60 12.32 -6.11
N ALA A 250 3.63 13.09 -5.79
CA ALA A 250 5.01 12.81 -6.13
C ALA A 250 5.84 12.67 -4.84
N LEU A 251 6.61 11.58 -4.77
CA LEU A 251 7.41 11.21 -3.60
C LEU A 251 8.85 10.92 -4.02
N THR A 252 9.80 11.34 -3.18
CA THR A 252 11.22 10.99 -3.32
C THR A 252 11.77 10.51 -1.99
N LEU A 253 12.33 9.31 -1.96
CA LEU A 253 13.02 8.74 -0.80
C LEU A 253 14.50 9.15 -0.81
N ASP A 254 14.93 9.73 0.30
CA ASP A 254 16.34 9.91 0.68
C ASP A 254 16.69 8.92 1.82
N PRO A 255 17.36 7.80 1.52
CA PRO A 255 17.72 6.81 2.52
C PRO A 255 18.78 7.30 3.51
N GLN A 256 19.62 8.27 3.14
CA GLN A 256 20.66 8.82 4.02
C GLN A 256 20.02 9.66 5.12
N ARG A 257 19.02 10.46 4.75
CA ARG A 257 18.24 11.26 5.70
C ARG A 257 17.10 10.47 6.36
N ARG A 258 16.80 9.25 5.89
CA ARG A 258 15.61 8.46 6.25
C ARG A 258 14.33 9.29 6.15
N VAL A 259 14.16 9.95 5.01
CA VAL A 259 13.01 10.82 4.74
C VAL A 259 12.41 10.47 3.39
N VAL A 260 11.09 10.37 3.34
CA VAL A 260 10.32 10.45 2.09
C VAL A 260 9.85 11.88 1.95
N ALA A 261 10.43 12.62 1.01
CA ALA A 261 9.95 13.92 0.60
C ALA A 261 8.64 13.76 -0.17
N ILE A 262 7.65 14.57 0.19
CA ILE A 262 6.42 14.77 -0.57
C ILE A 262 6.66 15.99 -1.45
N ASP A 263 7.16 15.76 -2.65
CA ASP A 263 7.55 16.81 -3.59
C ASP A 263 6.33 17.60 -4.07
N GLN A 264 5.21 16.89 -4.23
CA GLN A 264 3.95 17.46 -4.67
C GLN A 264 2.79 16.59 -4.20
N LEU A 265 1.79 17.21 -3.58
CA LEU A 265 0.46 16.63 -3.37
C LEU A 265 -0.56 17.65 -3.88
N VAL A 266 -1.24 17.34 -4.98
CA VAL A 266 -2.19 18.24 -5.63
C VAL A 266 -3.54 17.56 -5.77
N ALA A 267 -4.61 18.29 -5.50
CA ALA A 267 -5.97 17.94 -5.87
C ALA A 267 -6.67 19.17 -6.45
N SER A 268 -7.47 18.99 -7.50
CA SER A 268 -8.15 20.08 -8.18
C SER A 268 -9.60 19.76 -8.55
N LYS A 269 -10.44 20.79 -8.53
CA LYS A 269 -11.83 20.79 -8.98
C LYS A 269 -12.19 22.18 -9.50
N ASN A 270 -12.34 22.32 -10.81
CA ASN A 270 -12.47 23.60 -11.51
C ASN A 270 -11.33 24.56 -11.14
N ALA A 271 -11.66 25.76 -10.68
CA ALA A 271 -10.68 26.74 -10.20
C ALA A 271 -10.23 26.49 -8.74
N ASN A 272 -10.76 25.48 -8.05
CA ASN A 272 -10.26 25.08 -6.75
C ASN A 272 -9.01 24.22 -6.91
N LYS A 273 -7.96 24.57 -6.17
CA LYS A 273 -6.69 23.87 -6.18
C LYS A 273 -6.12 23.79 -4.77
N VAL A 274 -5.78 22.58 -4.35
CA VAL A 274 -5.05 22.31 -3.11
C VAL A 274 -3.71 21.71 -3.50
N ALA A 275 -2.62 22.44 -3.29
CA ALA A 275 -1.26 21.98 -3.54
C ALA A 275 -0.42 22.09 -2.27
N LEU A 276 0.07 20.94 -1.80
CA LEU A 276 0.85 20.77 -0.59
C LEU A 276 2.21 20.11 -0.92
N GLN A 277 3.14 20.23 0.01
CA GLN A 277 4.44 19.56 -0.01
C GLN A 277 4.87 19.25 1.43
N GLY A 278 5.82 18.35 1.63
CA GLY A 278 6.18 17.95 2.98
C GLY A 278 7.23 16.86 3.07
N GLU A 279 7.30 16.21 4.22
CA GLU A 279 8.19 15.08 4.46
C GLU A 279 7.61 14.10 5.46
N VAL A 280 7.93 12.82 5.27
CA VAL A 280 7.65 11.72 6.19
C VAL A 280 8.98 11.15 6.67
N LYS A 281 9.19 11.06 7.98
CA LYS A 281 10.39 10.43 8.55
C LYS A 281 10.19 8.91 8.59
N VAL A 282 11.17 8.19 8.08
CA VAL A 282 11.19 6.72 8.03
C VAL A 282 11.80 6.19 9.32
N PRO A 283 11.04 5.51 10.19
CA PRO A 283 11.56 4.98 11.44
C PRO A 283 12.54 3.84 11.23
N ALA A 284 13.25 3.45 12.29
CA ALA A 284 14.18 2.31 12.26
C ALA A 284 13.46 0.97 12.14
N ALA A 285 12.19 0.91 12.57
CA ALA A 285 11.36 -0.27 12.53
C ALA A 285 9.96 0.06 12.00
N ALA A 286 9.41 -0.84 11.19
CA ALA A 286 8.14 -0.63 10.51
C ALA A 286 6.93 -0.53 11.46
N ASP A 287 7.03 -0.99 12.70
CA ASP A 287 5.99 -0.92 13.74
C ASP A 287 6.03 0.39 14.54
N GLN A 288 7.05 1.22 14.38
CA GLN A 288 7.16 2.51 15.04
C GLN A 288 6.31 3.58 14.35
N ASP A 289 6.08 4.67 15.06
CA ASP A 289 5.39 5.84 14.52
C ASP A 289 6.16 6.44 13.34
N TRP A 290 5.42 6.89 12.32
CA TRP A 290 5.93 7.57 11.13
C TRP A 290 5.54 9.05 11.18
N PRO A 291 6.40 9.94 11.71
CA PRO A 291 6.12 11.37 11.77
C PRO A 291 6.06 11.97 10.37
N TYR A 292 5.14 12.90 10.16
CA TYR A 292 5.05 13.65 8.92
C TYR A 292 4.82 15.14 9.18
N THR A 293 5.22 15.94 8.19
CA THR A 293 4.88 17.36 8.11
C THR A 293 4.42 17.69 6.70
N LEU A 294 3.44 18.57 6.59
CA LEU A 294 2.91 19.11 5.34
C LEU A 294 2.82 20.62 5.47
N ARG A 295 3.07 21.30 4.36
CA ARG A 295 2.94 22.74 4.25
C ARG A 295 2.33 23.12 2.91
N GLN A 296 1.70 24.29 2.87
CA GLN A 296 1.17 24.87 1.65
C GLN A 296 2.27 25.07 0.60
N ARG A 297 1.94 24.73 -0.65
CA ARG A 297 2.58 25.28 -1.84
C ARG A 297 1.66 26.32 -2.49
N GLU A 298 0.39 25.98 -2.66
CA GLU A 298 -0.66 26.86 -3.17
C GLU A 298 -2.02 26.28 -2.77
N VAL A 299 -2.88 27.06 -2.13
CA VAL A 299 -4.27 26.65 -1.89
C VAL A 299 -5.20 27.79 -2.23
N VAL A 300 -6.06 27.54 -3.21
CA VAL A 300 -7.01 28.50 -3.75
C VAL A 300 -8.38 27.83 -3.81
N PHE A 301 -9.36 28.48 -3.19
CA PHE A 301 -10.76 28.11 -3.29
C PHE A 301 -11.49 29.15 -4.12
N ALA A 302 -11.75 28.81 -5.37
CA ALA A 302 -12.46 29.59 -6.36
C ALA A 302 -13.46 28.67 -7.06
N GLY A 303 -14.75 28.95 -6.92
CA GLY A 303 -15.80 28.10 -7.50
C GLY A 303 -16.86 28.94 -8.21
N PRO A 304 -17.35 28.52 -9.40
CA PRO A 304 -18.47 29.19 -10.06
C PRO A 304 -19.77 29.10 -9.24
N GLU A 305 -19.86 28.14 -8.32
CA GLU A 305 -20.97 27.96 -7.39
C GLU A 305 -20.94 28.95 -6.20
N MET A 306 -19.87 29.75 -6.08
CA MET A 306 -19.72 30.76 -5.04
C MET A 306 -19.64 32.16 -5.68
N PRO A 307 -20.59 33.07 -5.40
CA PRO A 307 -20.63 34.41 -6.00
C PRO A 307 -19.54 35.37 -5.50
N ASP A 308 -18.68 34.92 -4.58
CA ASP A 308 -17.70 35.74 -3.90
C ASP A 308 -16.27 35.62 -4.48
N PRO A 309 -15.36 36.57 -4.19
CA PRO A 309 -13.96 36.48 -4.63
C PRO A 309 -13.22 35.21 -4.15
N PRO A 310 -12.22 34.72 -4.90
CA PRO A 310 -11.40 33.58 -4.50
C PRO A 310 -10.83 33.70 -3.08
N LEU A 311 -10.96 32.64 -2.29
CA LEU A 311 -10.29 32.53 -1.00
C LEU A 311 -8.91 31.89 -1.20
N VAL A 312 -7.87 32.70 -1.06
CA VAL A 312 -6.48 32.24 -1.11
C VAL A 312 -5.99 32.05 0.32
N LEU A 313 -5.49 30.85 0.63
CA LEU A 313 -4.83 30.63 1.91
C LEU A 313 -3.41 31.19 1.84
N THR A 314 -3.02 31.84 2.93
CA THR A 314 -1.68 32.40 3.14
C THR A 314 -0.73 31.40 3.81
N SER A 315 -1.27 30.45 4.57
CA SER A 315 -0.50 29.35 5.16
C SER A 315 -1.38 28.13 5.40
N VAL A 316 -0.80 26.95 5.16
CA VAL A 316 -1.27 25.65 5.66
C VAL A 316 -0.07 24.97 6.27
N GLU A 317 -0.21 24.53 7.52
CA GLU A 317 0.79 23.72 8.22
C GLU A 317 0.09 22.55 8.90
N VAL A 318 0.57 21.35 8.65
CA VAL A 318 0.07 20.13 9.29
C VAL A 318 1.24 19.29 9.75
N ALA A 319 1.21 18.80 10.97
CA ALA A 319 2.19 17.87 11.51
C ALA A 319 1.47 16.80 12.34
N GLY A 320 2.02 15.59 12.29
CA GLY A 320 1.49 14.48 13.04
C GLY A 320 2.27 13.20 12.77
N ARG A 321 1.60 12.07 12.90
CA ARG A 321 2.22 10.75 12.70
C ARG A 321 1.20 9.70 12.28
N TYR A 322 1.67 8.70 11.54
CA TYR A 322 0.95 7.45 11.33
C TYR A 322 1.45 6.40 12.32
N THR A 323 0.54 5.62 12.91
CA THR A 323 0.85 4.55 13.87
C THR A 323 0.46 3.21 13.26
N PRO A 324 1.42 2.46 12.67
CA PRO A 324 1.13 1.19 12.01
C PRO A 324 0.40 0.16 12.89
N PRO A 325 0.74 -0.02 14.20
CA PRO A 325 0.08 -1.02 15.04
C PRO A 325 -1.43 -0.79 15.19
N ASN A 326 -1.85 0.48 15.26
CA ASN A 326 -3.26 0.84 15.41
C ASN A 326 -3.92 1.18 14.07
N LYS A 327 -3.13 1.29 13.00
CA LYS A 327 -3.54 1.85 11.71
C LYS A 327 -4.22 3.22 11.86
N GLN A 328 -3.63 4.11 12.66
CA GLN A 328 -4.18 5.46 12.89
C GLN A 328 -3.30 6.54 12.27
N LEU A 329 -3.94 7.53 11.65
CA LEU A 329 -3.29 8.76 11.20
C LEU A 329 -3.67 9.89 12.16
N LEU A 330 -2.71 10.43 12.89
CA LEU A 330 -2.93 11.53 13.84
C LEU A 330 -2.53 12.87 13.21
N PHE A 331 -3.37 13.88 13.42
CA PHE A 331 -3.10 15.29 13.16
C PHE A 331 -2.85 15.97 14.50
N GLU A 332 -1.59 16.13 14.88
CA GLU A 332 -1.21 16.66 16.19
C GLU A 332 -1.19 18.19 16.19
N LYS A 333 -0.86 18.79 15.04
CA LYS A 333 -0.92 20.22 14.79
C LYS A 333 -1.43 20.46 13.38
N GLY A 334 -2.50 21.23 13.25
CA GLY A 334 -3.04 21.69 11.98
C GLY A 334 -3.34 23.17 12.09
N GLY A 335 -2.97 23.94 11.08
CA GLY A 335 -3.19 25.38 11.01
C GLY A 335 -3.47 25.80 9.57
N LEU A 336 -4.54 26.58 9.39
CA LEU A 336 -4.90 27.24 8.15
C LEU A 336 -4.99 28.74 8.43
N ALA A 337 -4.41 29.57 7.57
CA ALA A 337 -4.51 31.03 7.68
C ALA A 337 -4.84 31.66 6.34
N SER A 338 -5.70 32.67 6.34
CA SER A 338 -6.08 33.48 5.19
C SER A 338 -6.24 34.95 5.60
N ALA A 339 -6.43 35.84 4.63
CA ALA A 339 -6.78 37.24 4.91
C ALA A 339 -8.11 37.40 5.67
N ALA A 340 -9.01 36.41 5.60
CA ALA A 340 -10.32 36.44 6.23
C ALA A 340 -10.33 35.83 7.65
N GLY A 341 -9.24 35.18 8.07
CA GLY A 341 -9.10 34.53 9.37
C GLY A 341 -8.27 33.25 9.32
N GLY A 342 -8.05 32.65 10.50
CA GLY A 342 -7.37 31.37 10.67
C GLY A 342 -8.15 30.31 11.45
N LEU A 343 -7.82 29.04 11.19
CA LEU A 343 -8.38 27.83 11.79
C LEU A 343 -7.21 26.96 12.30
N SER A 344 -7.28 26.52 13.54
CA SER A 344 -6.37 25.51 14.08
C SER A 344 -7.13 24.22 14.34
N PHE A 345 -6.54 23.07 14.04
CA PHE A 345 -7.19 21.78 14.22
C PHE A 345 -6.24 20.69 14.71
N THR A 346 -6.82 19.69 15.37
CA THR A 346 -6.21 18.41 15.70
C THR A 346 -7.20 17.29 15.37
N GLY A 347 -6.72 16.07 15.20
CA GLY A 347 -7.62 14.98 14.86
C GLY A 347 -6.95 13.63 14.69
N MET A 348 -7.76 12.67 14.29
CA MET A 348 -7.36 11.30 14.04
C MET A 348 -8.24 10.69 12.96
N VAL A 349 -7.63 9.93 12.05
CA VAL A 349 -8.32 8.94 11.20
C VAL A 349 -7.96 7.56 11.71
N ASP A 350 -8.96 6.74 12.01
CA ASP A 350 -8.79 5.36 12.46
C ASP A 350 -9.16 4.40 11.32
N PHE A 351 -8.18 3.67 10.80
CA PHE A 351 -8.34 2.62 9.78
C PHE A 351 -8.30 1.20 10.38
N GLY A 352 -8.18 1.08 11.70
CA GLY A 352 -8.09 -0.20 12.43
C GLY A 352 -9.44 -0.85 12.70
N ILE A 353 -10.53 -0.18 12.36
CA ILE A 353 -11.92 -0.57 12.60
C ILE A 353 -12.65 -0.83 11.28
N ASP A 354 -13.75 -1.59 11.33
CA ASP A 354 -14.51 -2.02 10.13
C ASP A 354 -14.99 -0.83 9.28
N VAL A 355 -15.38 0.28 9.93
CA VAL A 355 -15.78 1.53 9.28
C VAL A 355 -14.80 2.63 9.68
N PRO A 356 -13.94 3.11 8.77
CA PRO A 356 -12.98 4.16 9.09
C PRO A 356 -13.64 5.38 9.73
N ALA A 357 -13.12 5.82 10.87
CA ALA A 357 -13.69 6.95 11.61
C ALA A 357 -12.73 8.14 11.60
N ILE A 358 -13.29 9.33 11.45
CA ILE A 358 -12.56 10.60 11.52
C ILE A 358 -13.05 11.35 12.76
N LYS A 359 -12.12 11.74 13.63
CA LYS A 359 -12.35 12.64 14.76
C LYS A 359 -11.55 13.92 14.53
N LEU A 360 -12.23 15.06 14.49
CA LEU A 360 -11.60 16.35 14.25
C LEU A 360 -12.06 17.36 15.28
N ASN A 361 -11.10 18.00 15.95
CA ASN A 361 -11.32 19.15 16.82
C ASN A 361 -10.76 20.36 16.11
N ALA A 362 -11.56 21.41 15.94
CA ALA A 362 -11.11 22.64 15.30
C ALA A 362 -11.56 23.87 16.08
N VAL A 363 -10.70 24.88 16.12
CA VAL A 363 -10.95 26.17 16.73
C VAL A 363 -10.64 27.24 15.70
N GLY A 364 -11.65 28.06 15.39
CA GLY A 364 -11.56 29.15 14.43
C GLY A 364 -11.52 30.51 15.11
N SER A 365 -10.87 31.48 14.45
CA SER A 365 -11.04 32.90 14.75
C SER A 365 -12.42 33.40 14.27
N ARG A 366 -12.84 34.60 14.71
CA ARG A 366 -14.09 35.20 14.20
C ARG A 366 -13.94 35.48 12.70
N MET A 367 -14.84 34.95 11.90
CA MET A 367 -14.89 35.15 10.45
C MET A 367 -16.33 35.38 9.98
N PRO A 368 -16.54 36.02 8.81
CA PRO A 368 -17.84 36.04 8.16
C PRO A 368 -18.37 34.62 7.90
N SER A 369 -19.67 34.42 8.01
CA SER A 369 -20.31 33.11 7.75
C SER A 369 -20.03 32.56 6.35
N SER A 370 -19.88 33.46 5.36
CA SER A 370 -19.47 33.11 4.00
C SER A 370 -18.07 32.50 3.93
N THR A 371 -17.16 32.87 4.84
CA THR A 371 -15.80 32.31 4.92
C THR A 371 -15.82 30.93 5.57
N VAL A 372 -16.62 30.75 6.64
CA VAL A 372 -16.77 29.45 7.32
C VAL A 372 -17.30 28.38 6.36
N ARG A 373 -18.29 28.72 5.52
CA ARG A 373 -18.85 27.79 4.52
C ARG A 373 -17.81 27.30 3.50
N ARG A 374 -16.72 28.04 3.27
CA ARG A 374 -15.65 27.67 2.32
C ARG A 374 -14.57 26.77 2.89
N PHE A 375 -14.40 26.76 4.21
CA PHE A 375 -13.50 25.82 4.86
C PHE A 375 -14.08 24.41 4.94
N TRP A 376 -15.39 24.25 4.77
CA TRP A 376 -16.04 22.96 4.76
C TRP A 376 -15.92 22.28 3.39
N PRO A 377 -15.63 20.97 3.30
CA PRO A 377 -15.71 20.24 2.05
C PRO A 377 -17.13 20.34 1.47
N VAL A 378 -17.26 20.89 0.27
CA VAL A 378 -18.54 20.98 -0.47
C VAL A 378 -18.70 19.89 -1.50
#